data_AF-Q5WTZ9-F1
#
_entry.id   AF-Q5WTZ9-F1
#
_cell.length_a   1.000
_cell.length_b   1.000
_cell.length_c   1.000
_cell.angle_alpha   90.00
_cell.angle_beta   90.00
_cell.angle_gamma   90.00
#
_symmetry.space_group_name_H-M   'P 1'
#
loop_
_entity.id
_entity.type
_entity.pdbx_description
1 polymer ?
#
loop_
_entity_poly.entity_id
_entity_poly.type
_entity_poly.pdbx_seq_one_letter_code
_entity_poly.pdbx_strand_id
1 'polypeptide(L)'
;MTKIVYLQNDPDKMLYYKDSVPKDLKVVEPDAKMMLEILEQKLKLLEVLDLDWFYCAICMELPKEPVFYPTTEGISNLYEKSELVKWFSRDPRNKSDPVGLGLNVSISQYKTPTPKELLDFVIKSTGFAEEVFIEHYKKPQVNKAPPEEELLLEKPDYTRRNEIDSPSHSQQRSCLSLFLYSIFGCKGKRYGTQEKPESLTSNYLPSNH
;
A
#
# COMPACT_ATOMS: atom_id res chain seq x y z
N MET A 1 -12.13 -15.38 18.55
CA MET A 1 -11.31 -14.49 17.70
C MET A 1 -12.22 -13.71 16.80
N THR A 2 -12.11 -12.39 16.81
CA THR A 2 -12.89 -11.52 15.95
C THR A 2 -12.29 -11.56 14.55
N LYS A 3 -13.12 -11.84 13.53
CA LYS A 3 -12.67 -11.94 12.14
C LYS A 3 -12.49 -10.55 11.54
N ILE A 4 -11.39 -10.35 10.82
CA ILE A 4 -11.14 -9.15 10.03
C ILE A 4 -11.78 -9.36 8.65
N VAL A 5 -12.52 -8.37 8.17
CA VAL A 5 -13.22 -8.41 6.88
C VAL A 5 -13.20 -7.05 6.19
N TYR A 6 -13.44 -7.02 4.90
CA TYR A 6 -13.80 -5.80 4.16
C TYR A 6 -15.16 -6.00 3.47
N LEU A 7 -15.82 -4.91 3.07
CA LEU A 7 -17.12 -4.99 2.37
C LEU A 7 -16.90 -5.43 0.91
N GLN A 8 -17.74 -6.33 0.40
CA GLN A 8 -17.52 -6.93 -0.92
C GLN A 8 -17.42 -5.91 -2.07
N ASN A 9 -18.12 -4.77 -1.96
CA ASN A 9 -18.18 -3.74 -2.98
C ASN A 9 -17.42 -2.47 -2.58
N ASP A 10 -16.57 -2.53 -1.56
CA ASP A 10 -15.76 -1.39 -1.13
C ASP A 10 -14.49 -1.30 -1.99
N PRO A 11 -14.34 -0.24 -2.82
CA PRO A 11 -13.17 -0.08 -3.68
C PRO A 11 -11.90 0.15 -2.88
N ASP A 12 -12.01 0.75 -1.70
CA ASP A 12 -10.88 1.06 -0.82
C ASP A 12 -10.52 -0.12 0.09
N LYS A 13 -11.38 -1.15 0.12
CA LYS A 13 -11.25 -2.37 0.93
C LYS A 13 -10.89 -2.05 2.38
N MET A 14 -11.62 -1.09 2.98
CA MET A 14 -11.44 -0.75 4.38
C MET A 14 -11.69 -1.98 5.25
N LEU A 15 -10.82 -2.17 6.24
CA LEU A 15 -10.87 -3.32 7.12
C LEU A 15 -11.77 -3.01 8.33
N TYR A 16 -12.59 -3.99 8.69
CA TYR A 16 -13.51 -3.95 9.80
C TYR A 16 -13.38 -5.23 10.61
N TYR A 17 -13.75 -5.13 11.88
CA TYR A 17 -14.12 -6.32 12.63
C TYR A 17 -15.51 -6.81 12.26
N LYS A 18 -15.67 -8.11 12.02
CA LYS A 18 -16.91 -8.71 11.50
C LYS A 18 -18.13 -8.45 12.39
N ASP A 19 -17.93 -8.38 13.70
CA ASP A 19 -18.95 -8.07 14.71
C ASP A 19 -19.42 -6.61 14.68
N SER A 20 -18.58 -5.69 14.19
CA SER A 20 -18.96 -4.28 14.00
C SER A 20 -19.82 -4.05 12.74
N VAL A 21 -19.79 -4.97 11.76
CA VAL A 21 -20.48 -4.82 10.48
C VAL A 21 -21.91 -5.38 10.56
N PRO A 22 -22.94 -4.61 10.13
CA PRO A 22 -24.31 -5.10 10.03
C PRO A 22 -24.45 -6.40 9.23
N LYS A 23 -25.33 -7.30 9.70
CA LYS A 23 -25.49 -8.65 9.14
C LYS A 23 -26.03 -8.68 7.70
N ASP A 24 -26.71 -7.62 7.27
CA ASP A 24 -27.28 -7.43 5.94
C ASP A 24 -26.23 -7.06 4.88
N LEU A 25 -25.03 -6.64 5.30
CA LEU A 25 -23.95 -6.30 4.38
C LEU A 25 -23.12 -7.53 4.00
N LYS A 26 -22.80 -7.63 2.70
CA LYS A 26 -21.88 -8.65 2.20
C LYS A 26 -20.45 -8.26 2.50
N VAL A 27 -19.71 -9.20 3.10
CA VAL A 27 -18.32 -9.01 3.51
C VAL A 27 -17.46 -10.14 2.94
N VAL A 28 -16.16 -9.88 2.87
CA VAL A 28 -15.14 -10.83 2.43
C VAL A 28 -14.03 -10.88 3.48
N GLU A 29 -13.60 -12.09 3.85
CA GLU A 29 -12.40 -12.30 4.66
C GLU A 29 -11.19 -12.24 3.73
N PRO A 30 -10.23 -11.32 3.93
CA PRO A 30 -9.06 -11.23 3.08
C PRO A 30 -8.18 -12.47 3.27
N ASP A 31 -7.67 -13.03 2.18
CA ASP A 31 -6.54 -13.95 2.27
C ASP A 31 -5.25 -13.19 2.64
N ALA A 32 -4.18 -13.92 2.91
CA ALA A 32 -2.92 -13.32 3.35
C ALA A 32 -2.34 -12.32 2.33
N LYS A 33 -2.50 -12.60 1.03
CA LYS A 33 -2.05 -11.71 -0.04
C LYS A 33 -2.85 -10.42 -0.06
N MET A 34 -4.18 -10.52 -0.08
CA MET A 34 -5.08 -9.36 -0.08
C MET A 34 -4.87 -8.51 1.17
N MET A 35 -4.68 -9.15 2.33
CA MET A 35 -4.38 -8.44 3.57
C MET A 35 -3.09 -7.64 3.46
N LEU A 36 -2.02 -8.21 2.90
CA LEU A 36 -0.77 -7.49 2.66
C LEU A 36 -0.95 -6.31 1.69
N GLU A 37 -1.69 -6.48 0.60
CA GLU A 37 -1.98 -5.41 -0.35
C GLU A 37 -2.71 -4.23 0.32
N ILE A 38 -3.74 -4.51 1.12
CA ILE A 38 -4.50 -3.48 1.84
C ILE A 38 -3.62 -2.76 2.87
N LEU A 39 -2.85 -3.51 3.65
CA LEU A 39 -1.94 -2.94 4.66
C LEU A 39 -0.84 -2.10 4.01
N GLU A 40 -0.25 -2.54 2.90
CA GLU A 40 0.76 -1.78 2.16
C GLU A 40 0.22 -0.42 1.69
N GLN A 41 -0.98 -0.43 1.11
CA GLN A 41 -1.65 0.79 0.67
C GLN A 41 -1.89 1.75 1.84
N LYS A 42 -2.37 1.22 2.97
CA LYS A 42 -2.59 2.01 4.18
C LYS A 42 -1.28 2.60 4.72
N LEU A 43 -0.21 1.81 4.77
CA LEU A 43 1.11 2.27 5.23
C LEU A 43 1.68 3.38 4.33
N LYS A 44 1.50 3.26 3.00
CA LYS A 44 1.87 4.32 2.04
C LYS A 44 1.08 5.61 2.27
N LEU A 45 -0.23 5.50 2.56
CA LEU A 45 -1.07 6.66 2.91
C LEU A 45 -0.67 7.31 4.24
N LEU A 46 -0.10 6.53 5.16
CA LEU A 46 0.44 7.00 6.43
C LEU A 46 1.88 7.50 6.33
N GLU A 47 2.44 7.58 5.12
CA GLU A 47 3.79 8.06 4.83
C GLU A 47 4.90 7.29 5.58
N VAL A 48 4.70 5.99 5.83
CA VAL A 48 5.75 5.13 6.39
C VAL A 48 6.84 4.93 5.31
N LEU A 49 8.03 5.46 5.57
CA LEU A 49 9.12 5.49 4.58
C LEU A 49 9.94 4.20 4.52
N ASP A 50 10.15 3.55 5.67
CA ASP A 50 10.91 2.29 5.76
C ASP A 50 9.95 1.11 5.85
N LEU A 51 9.86 0.37 4.75
CA LEU A 51 8.97 -0.78 4.58
C LEU A 51 9.73 -2.07 4.24
N ASP A 52 11.07 -2.09 4.34
CA ASP A 52 11.87 -3.26 3.96
C ASP A 52 11.45 -4.53 4.72
N TRP A 53 11.08 -4.37 5.99
CA TRP A 53 10.55 -5.43 6.85
C TRP A 53 9.21 -6.03 6.38
N PHE A 54 8.45 -5.28 5.56
CA PHE A 54 7.14 -5.69 5.05
C PHE A 54 7.23 -6.53 3.77
N TYR A 55 8.39 -6.49 3.10
CA TYR A 55 8.64 -7.21 1.86
C TYR A 55 9.31 -8.57 2.11
N CYS A 56 9.33 -9.42 1.07
CA CYS A 56 10.01 -10.70 1.13
C CYS A 56 11.51 -10.51 1.42
N ALA A 57 12.03 -11.10 2.49
CA ALA A 57 13.43 -10.95 2.88
C ALA A 57 14.44 -11.56 1.88
N ILE A 58 14.00 -12.36 0.90
CA ILE A 58 14.86 -12.94 -0.13
C ILE A 58 14.89 -12.07 -1.41
N CYS A 59 13.73 -11.61 -1.88
CA CYS A 59 13.60 -10.93 -3.17
C CYS A 59 13.22 -9.45 -3.10
N MET A 60 12.92 -8.92 -1.91
CA MET A 60 12.49 -7.54 -1.67
C MET A 60 11.24 -7.12 -2.47
N GLU A 61 10.37 -8.08 -2.78
CA GLU A 61 9.06 -7.84 -3.41
C GLU A 61 7.92 -8.17 -2.44
N LEU A 62 6.72 -7.60 -2.70
CA LEU A 62 5.53 -7.91 -1.91
C LEU A 62 5.13 -9.38 -2.14
N PRO A 63 5.13 -10.24 -1.10
CA PRO A 63 4.86 -11.65 -1.28
C PRO A 63 3.44 -11.91 -1.81
N LYS A 64 3.33 -12.77 -2.82
CA LYS A 64 2.04 -13.22 -3.37
C LYS A 64 1.55 -14.46 -2.65
N GLU A 65 2.47 -15.32 -2.23
CA GLU A 65 2.22 -16.44 -1.33
C GLU A 65 3.05 -16.24 -0.05
N PRO A 66 2.63 -15.31 0.83
CA PRO A 66 3.38 -15.02 2.04
C PRO A 66 3.46 -16.24 2.94
N VAL A 67 4.67 -16.51 3.41
CA VAL A 67 4.94 -17.47 4.48
C VAL A 67 5.92 -16.86 5.48
N PHE A 68 5.87 -17.34 6.71
CA PHE A 68 6.79 -16.93 7.77
C PHE A 68 7.28 -18.14 8.56
N TYR A 69 8.46 -18.01 9.15
CA TYR A 69 8.96 -18.98 10.11
C TYR A 69 8.35 -18.66 11.49
N PRO A 70 7.59 -19.58 12.12
CA PRO A 70 6.89 -19.29 13.36
C PRO A 70 7.85 -19.16 14.54
N THR A 71 7.85 -18.00 15.19
CA THR A 71 8.59 -17.73 16.43
C THR A 71 7.63 -17.48 17.59
N THR A 72 8.15 -17.40 18.83
CA THR A 72 7.36 -16.98 20.00
C THR A 72 6.85 -15.55 19.90
N GLU A 73 7.48 -14.72 19.07
CA GLU A 73 7.10 -13.31 18.87
C GLU A 73 6.16 -13.11 17.67
N GLY A 74 5.72 -14.19 17.02
CA GLY A 74 4.93 -14.15 15.80
C GLY A 74 5.79 -14.01 14.54
N ILE A 75 5.36 -13.15 13.62
CA ILE A 75 6.05 -12.88 12.37
C ILE A 75 7.24 -11.96 12.65
N SER A 76 8.44 -12.41 12.29
CA SER A 76 9.64 -11.55 12.27
C SER A 76 10.02 -11.14 10.86
N ASN A 77 9.86 -12.05 9.90
CA ASN A 77 10.18 -11.82 8.48
C ASN A 77 9.12 -12.52 7.61
N LEU A 78 8.81 -11.90 6.48
CA LEU A 78 7.96 -12.48 5.46
C LEU A 78 8.82 -13.03 4.32
N TYR A 79 8.34 -14.12 3.73
CA TYR A 79 8.95 -14.74 2.57
C TYR A 79 7.90 -15.03 1.51
N GLU A 80 8.31 -14.95 0.26
CA GLU A 80 7.59 -15.53 -0.87
C GLU A 80 7.87 -17.04 -0.90
N LYS A 81 6.83 -17.87 -0.80
CA LYS A 81 6.96 -19.33 -0.71
C LYS A 81 7.80 -19.92 -1.84
N SER A 82 7.62 -19.43 -3.07
CA SER A 82 8.37 -19.92 -4.22
C SER A 82 9.87 -19.59 -4.15
N GLU A 83 10.24 -18.43 -3.63
CA GLU A 83 11.64 -18.06 -3.38
C GLU A 83 12.26 -18.87 -2.25
N LEU A 84 11.48 -19.15 -1.21
CA LEU A 84 11.93 -20.00 -0.11
C LEU A 84 12.18 -21.46 -0.56
N VAL A 85 11.34 -21.99 -1.46
CA VAL A 85 11.59 -23.31 -2.08
C VAL A 85 12.90 -23.29 -2.88
N LYS A 86 13.16 -22.22 -3.65
CA LYS A 86 14.43 -22.05 -4.36
C LYS A 86 15.61 -21.99 -3.40
N TRP A 87 15.49 -21.26 -2.28
CA TRP A 87 16.52 -21.16 -1.25
C TRP A 87 16.97 -22.53 -0.73
N PHE A 88 16.03 -23.38 -0.33
CA PHE A 88 16.34 -24.74 0.14
C PHE A 88 16.81 -25.69 -0.97
N SER A 89 16.48 -25.40 -2.22
CA SER A 89 16.90 -26.22 -3.37
C SER A 89 18.32 -25.89 -3.86
N ARG A 90 18.87 -24.71 -3.52
CA ARG A 90 20.21 -24.28 -3.96
C ARG A 90 21.33 -25.16 -3.40
N ASP A 91 21.21 -25.59 -2.15
CA ASP A 91 22.15 -26.51 -1.51
C ASP A 91 21.35 -27.47 -0.60
N PRO A 92 21.33 -28.78 -0.88
CA PRO A 92 20.67 -29.78 -0.03
C PRO A 92 21.21 -29.84 1.41
N ARG A 93 22.39 -29.29 1.67
CA ARG A 93 22.98 -29.16 3.01
C ARG A 93 22.52 -27.89 3.73
N ASN A 94 21.98 -26.92 3.00
CA ASN A 94 21.43 -25.72 3.58
C ASN A 94 20.14 -26.06 4.33
N LYS A 95 20.23 -26.01 5.66
CA LYS A 95 19.09 -26.19 6.57
C LYS A 95 18.95 -24.98 7.48
N SER A 96 19.33 -23.80 7.03
CA SER A 96 19.15 -22.55 7.76
C SER A 96 18.03 -21.73 7.15
N ASP A 97 17.26 -21.09 8.03
CA ASP A 97 16.38 -19.99 7.64
C ASP A 97 17.19 -18.87 6.94
N PRO A 98 16.64 -18.22 5.89
CA PRO A 98 17.39 -17.23 5.09
C PRO A 98 18.00 -16.07 5.89
N VAL A 99 17.40 -15.68 7.01
CA VAL A 99 17.89 -14.59 7.87
C VAL A 99 18.45 -15.10 9.20
N GLY A 100 18.67 -16.41 9.33
CA GLY A 100 19.33 -17.02 10.48
C GLY A 100 18.45 -17.22 11.71
N LEU A 101 17.11 -17.23 11.57
CA LEU A 101 16.19 -17.45 12.71
C LEU A 101 16.26 -18.86 13.30
N GLY A 102 16.76 -19.83 12.55
CA GLY A 102 16.82 -21.22 12.98
C GLY A 102 17.76 -22.08 12.16
N LEU A 103 18.19 -23.18 12.77
CA LEU A 103 18.99 -24.24 12.17
C LEU A 103 18.18 -25.53 12.05
N ASN A 104 18.57 -26.39 11.12
CA ASN A 104 17.83 -27.62 10.76
C ASN A 104 16.38 -27.35 10.33
N VAL A 105 16.17 -26.23 9.66
CA VAL A 105 14.87 -25.77 9.19
C VAL A 105 14.52 -26.39 7.83
N SER A 106 13.24 -26.69 7.61
CA SER A 106 12.69 -27.12 6.32
C SER A 106 11.47 -26.30 5.91
N ILE A 107 11.12 -26.35 4.61
CA ILE A 107 9.98 -25.62 4.05
C ILE A 107 8.64 -25.93 4.76
N SER A 108 8.46 -27.15 5.28
CA SER A 108 7.21 -27.57 5.94
C SER A 108 6.97 -26.91 7.29
N GLN A 109 7.98 -26.26 7.87
CA GLN A 109 7.85 -25.55 9.14
C GLN A 109 7.33 -24.13 8.98
N TYR A 110 7.37 -23.57 7.77
CA TYR A 110 6.83 -22.25 7.48
C TYR A 110 5.32 -22.31 7.35
N LYS A 111 4.66 -21.23 7.77
CA LYS A 111 3.20 -21.13 7.77
C LYS A 111 2.74 -19.94 6.95
N THR A 112 1.56 -20.06 6.36
CA THR A 112 0.84 -18.92 5.81
C THR A 112 0.27 -18.10 6.97
N PRO A 113 0.52 -16.77 7.03
CA PRO A 113 0.04 -15.94 8.11
C PRO A 113 -1.46 -15.70 7.98
N THR A 114 -2.13 -15.63 9.13
CA THR A 114 -3.53 -15.20 9.22
C THR A 114 -3.64 -13.67 9.09
N PRO A 115 -4.83 -13.12 8.73
CA PRO A 115 -5.03 -11.68 8.69
C PRO A 115 -4.70 -10.97 10.01
N LYS A 116 -4.98 -11.61 11.15
CA LYS A 116 -4.67 -11.04 12.47
C LYS A 116 -3.16 -11.03 12.75
N GLU A 117 -2.44 -12.10 12.41
CA GLU A 117 -0.97 -12.12 12.56
C GLU A 117 -0.29 -11.06 11.69
N LEU A 118 -0.79 -10.81 10.48
CA LEU A 118 -0.30 -9.74 9.61
C LEU A 118 -0.58 -8.35 10.18
N LEU A 119 -1.77 -8.14 10.74
CA LEU A 119 -2.11 -6.87 11.40
C LEU A 119 -1.23 -6.63 12.63
N ASP A 120 -1.08 -7.65 13.48
CA ASP A 120 -0.25 -7.57 14.69
C ASP A 120 1.22 -7.33 14.33
N PHE A 121 1.71 -7.95 13.26
CA PHE A 121 3.05 -7.69 12.71
C PHE A 121 3.23 -6.22 12.31
N VAL A 122 2.29 -5.65 11.56
CA VAL A 122 2.36 -4.23 11.16
C VAL A 122 2.28 -3.29 12.36
N ILE A 123 1.38 -3.56 13.31
CA ILE A 123 1.27 -2.78 14.55
C ILE A 123 2.58 -2.83 15.34
N LYS A 124 3.19 -4.00 15.48
CA LYS A 124 4.48 -4.17 16.18
C LYS A 124 5.59 -3.38 15.49
N SER A 125 5.66 -3.41 14.16
CA SER A 125 6.72 -2.75 13.38
C SER A 125 6.57 -1.23 13.32
N THR A 126 5.33 -0.72 13.34
CA THR A 126 5.06 0.73 13.18
C THR A 126 4.81 1.45 14.51
N GLY A 127 4.34 0.74 15.54
CA GLY A 127 3.86 1.32 16.78
C GLY A 127 2.50 2.02 16.67
N PHE A 128 1.83 1.94 15.52
CA PHE A 128 0.50 2.50 15.35
C PHE A 128 -0.56 1.69 16.11
N ALA A 129 -1.59 2.39 16.59
CA ALA A 129 -2.73 1.76 17.23
C ALA A 129 -3.58 0.97 16.21
N GLU A 130 -4.30 -0.04 16.69
CA GLU A 130 -5.08 -0.94 15.82
C GLU A 130 -6.18 -0.21 15.04
N GLU A 131 -6.77 0.84 15.64
CA GLU A 131 -7.85 1.64 15.06
C GLU A 131 -7.41 2.46 13.83
N VAL A 132 -6.09 2.58 13.61
CA VAL A 132 -5.53 3.18 12.38
C VAL A 132 -5.77 2.28 11.17
N PHE A 133 -5.82 0.97 11.39
CA PHE A 133 -5.98 -0.05 10.34
C PHE A 133 -7.39 -0.62 10.29
N ILE A 134 -8.05 -0.76 11.44
CA ILE A 134 -9.40 -1.31 11.55
C ILE A 134 -10.40 -0.19 11.86
N GLU A 135 -11.30 0.06 10.92
CA GLU A 135 -12.38 1.00 11.12
C GLU A 135 -13.55 0.36 11.88
N HIS A 136 -14.22 1.18 12.69
CA HIS A 136 -15.53 0.84 13.21
C HIS A 136 -16.57 1.25 12.19
N TYR A 137 -17.39 0.30 11.74
CA TYR A 137 -18.41 0.58 10.74
C TYR A 137 -19.36 1.68 11.23
N LYS A 138 -19.37 2.80 10.50
CA LYS A 138 -20.35 3.88 10.67
C LYS A 138 -21.29 3.83 9.49
N LYS A 139 -22.59 3.69 9.77
CA LYS A 139 -23.61 3.69 8.72
C LYS A 139 -23.49 5.00 7.93
N PRO A 140 -23.33 4.97 6.59
CA PRO A 140 -23.28 6.18 5.79
C PRO A 140 -24.51 7.02 6.09
N GLN A 141 -24.32 8.27 6.49
CA GLN A 141 -25.44 9.20 6.57
C GLN A 141 -25.94 9.40 5.14
N VAL A 142 -27.15 8.94 4.86
CA VAL A 142 -27.84 9.28 3.62
C VAL A 142 -28.12 10.77 3.71
N ASN A 143 -27.21 11.59 3.17
CA ASN A 143 -27.52 12.97 2.88
C ASN A 143 -28.66 12.94 1.88
N LYS A 144 -29.90 13.11 2.38
CA LYS A 144 -31.02 13.44 1.52
C LYS A 144 -30.59 14.71 0.79
N ALA A 145 -30.42 14.62 -0.53
CA ALA A 145 -30.26 15.81 -1.35
C ALA A 145 -31.41 16.77 -1.00
N PRO A 146 -31.15 18.07 -0.75
CA PRO A 146 -32.22 19.03 -0.57
C PRO A 146 -33.11 19.01 -1.84
N PRO A 147 -34.45 19.06 -1.69
CA PRO A 147 -35.40 18.80 -2.76
C PRO A 147 -35.57 19.97 -3.75
N GLU A 148 -34.47 20.59 -4.21
CA GLU A 148 -34.53 21.81 -5.03
C GLU A 148 -33.94 21.72 -6.46
N GLU A 149 -33.50 20.54 -6.93
CA GLU A 149 -32.99 20.39 -8.31
C GLU A 149 -33.98 19.74 -9.30
N GLU A 150 -35.29 19.68 -9.00
CA GLU A 150 -36.31 19.24 -9.98
C GLU A 150 -36.95 20.39 -10.79
N LEU A 151 -36.53 21.65 -10.61
CA LEU A 151 -37.21 22.82 -11.18
C LEU A 151 -36.51 23.53 -12.35
N LEU A 152 -35.58 22.90 -13.10
CA LEU A 152 -34.98 23.53 -14.29
C LEU A 152 -34.83 22.60 -15.49
N LEU A 153 -35.92 21.91 -15.84
CA LEU A 153 -36.13 21.39 -17.20
C LEU A 153 -37.41 22.01 -17.77
N GLU A 154 -37.38 23.34 -17.92
CA GLU A 154 -38.32 24.06 -18.76
C GLU A 154 -38.06 23.64 -20.21
N LYS A 155 -39.01 22.91 -20.79
CA LYS A 155 -38.99 22.53 -22.21
C LYS A 155 -38.95 23.80 -23.07
N PRO A 156 -38.06 23.91 -24.07
CA PRO A 156 -38.22 24.96 -25.06
C PRO A 156 -39.39 24.59 -25.97
N ASP A 157 -40.45 25.41 -25.95
CA ASP A 157 -41.53 25.38 -26.93
C ASP A 157 -40.99 25.87 -28.29
N TYR A 158 -40.74 24.93 -29.20
CA TYR A 158 -40.44 25.26 -30.60
C TYR A 158 -41.75 25.36 -31.36
N THR A 159 -42.28 26.57 -31.51
CA THR A 159 -43.19 26.86 -32.64
C THR A 159 -42.81 28.17 -33.32
N ARG A 160 -42.58 28.03 -34.64
CA ARG A 160 -42.73 29.03 -35.73
C ARG A 160 -41.44 29.58 -36.40
N ARG A 161 -40.98 28.81 -37.39
CA ARG A 161 -40.72 29.17 -38.81
C ARG A 161 -40.27 30.61 -39.12
N ASN A 162 -39.08 30.78 -39.70
CA ASN A 162 -38.93 31.08 -41.14
C ASN A 162 -37.47 31.02 -41.61
N GLU A 163 -37.35 30.68 -42.88
CA GLU A 163 -36.17 30.49 -43.74
C GLU A 163 -35.18 31.67 -43.70
N ILE A 164 -33.89 31.39 -43.84
CA ILE A 164 -32.93 32.10 -44.71
C ILE A 164 -31.72 31.17 -44.95
N ASP A 165 -31.28 31.20 -46.21
CA ASP A 165 -30.29 30.37 -46.88
C ASP A 165 -28.92 30.21 -46.22
N SER A 166 -28.32 29.05 -46.49
CA SER A 166 -26.89 28.75 -46.30
C SER A 166 -26.01 29.58 -47.24
N PRO A 167 -24.73 29.78 -46.90
CA PRO A 167 -23.72 29.06 -47.70
C PRO A 167 -22.46 28.58 -46.94
N SER A 168 -22.09 27.34 -47.27
CA SER A 168 -20.76 26.77 -47.57
C SER A 168 -19.50 27.07 -46.71
N HIS A 169 -18.91 25.95 -46.26
CA HIS A 169 -17.48 25.59 -46.19
C HIS A 169 -16.50 26.34 -45.27
N SER A 170 -16.01 25.66 -44.23
CA SER A 170 -14.60 25.20 -44.06
C SER A 170 -14.38 24.62 -42.65
N GLN A 171 -13.97 23.35 -42.57
CA GLN A 171 -12.69 22.90 -41.97
C GLN A 171 -12.19 23.69 -40.74
N GLN A 172 -12.21 23.08 -39.55
CA GLN A 172 -10.97 22.72 -38.85
C GLN A 172 -11.23 21.90 -37.57
N ARG A 173 -10.49 20.79 -37.48
CA ARG A 173 -10.15 20.11 -36.23
C ARG A 173 -9.29 21.05 -35.38
N SER A 174 -9.47 21.09 -34.06
CA SER A 174 -8.32 21.10 -33.16
C SER A 174 -8.71 20.76 -31.72
N CYS A 175 -7.85 19.97 -31.12
CA CYS A 175 -7.89 19.43 -29.79
C CYS A 175 -7.81 20.56 -28.75
N LEU A 176 -8.73 20.57 -27.78
CA LEU A 176 -8.60 21.37 -26.57
C LEU A 176 -7.42 20.82 -25.76
N SER A 177 -6.25 21.41 -25.97
CA SER A 177 -5.08 21.27 -25.11
C SER A 177 -5.40 21.93 -23.78
N LEU A 178 -5.59 21.12 -22.74
CA LEU A 178 -5.55 21.62 -21.37
C LEU A 178 -4.10 21.91 -21.00
N PHE A 179 -3.74 23.20 -21.11
CA PHE A 179 -2.60 23.78 -20.41
C PHE A 179 -2.84 23.67 -18.91
N LEU A 180 -2.03 22.88 -18.21
CA LEU A 180 -1.81 23.06 -16.77
C LEU A 180 -0.33 23.35 -16.53
N TYR A 181 -0.14 24.46 -15.84
CA TYR A 181 1.09 25.19 -15.63
C TYR A 181 2.08 24.41 -14.77
N SER A 182 3.28 24.18 -15.32
CA SER A 182 4.48 23.86 -14.56
C SER A 182 4.85 25.05 -13.67
N ILE A 183 4.62 24.95 -12.36
CA ILE A 183 5.15 25.92 -11.39
C ILE A 183 6.54 25.44 -10.97
N PHE A 184 7.55 25.78 -11.78
CA PHE A 184 8.95 25.83 -11.32
C PHE A 184 9.41 27.30 -11.35
N GLY A 185 9.80 27.80 -10.17
CA GLY A 185 10.43 29.11 -9.99
C GLY A 185 11.11 29.17 -8.63
N CYS A 186 12.21 28.43 -8.42
CA CYS A 186 13.60 28.88 -8.53
C CYS A 186 14.11 29.83 -7.43
N LYS A 187 15.17 29.33 -6.77
CA LYS A 187 16.40 30.00 -6.31
C LYS A 187 16.36 30.93 -5.08
N GLY A 188 17.04 30.45 -4.04
CA GLY A 188 18.41 30.91 -3.79
C GLY A 188 18.73 31.32 -2.35
N LYS A 189 19.72 30.64 -1.74
CA LYS A 189 20.95 31.27 -1.26
C LYS A 189 22.00 30.22 -0.92
N ARG A 190 23.11 30.27 -1.68
CA ARG A 190 24.40 29.69 -1.32
C ARG A 190 25.00 30.56 -0.22
N TYR A 191 25.52 29.95 0.83
CA TYR A 191 26.72 30.45 1.52
C TYR A 191 27.71 29.29 1.55
N GLY A 192 28.86 29.52 0.93
CA GLY A 192 30.02 28.67 1.08
C GLY A 192 30.71 28.98 2.40
N THR A 193 31.21 27.96 3.06
CA THR A 193 32.43 28.06 3.86
C THR A 193 33.22 26.79 3.59
N GLN A 194 34.34 26.98 2.90
CA GLN A 194 35.33 25.99 2.57
C GLN A 194 36.57 26.34 3.39
N GLU A 195 36.85 25.56 4.43
CA GLU A 195 38.17 25.33 5.05
C GLU A 195 38.01 24.00 5.81
N LYS A 196 38.86 22.96 5.75
CA LYS A 196 40.05 22.56 4.99
C LYS A 196 40.23 21.06 5.37
N PRO A 197 40.64 20.15 4.48
CA PRO A 197 40.95 18.78 4.87
C PRO A 197 42.42 18.72 5.30
N GLU A 198 42.70 18.27 6.53
CA GLU A 198 44.03 17.81 6.91
C GLU A 198 44.04 16.28 6.88
N SER A 199 44.66 15.75 5.83
CA SER A 199 45.09 14.37 5.73
C SER A 199 46.58 14.26 6.04
N LEU A 200 46.94 13.06 6.49
CA LEU A 200 48.28 12.44 6.55
C LEU A 200 49.05 12.59 7.87
N THR A 201 49.10 11.49 8.63
CA THR A 201 50.24 10.55 8.67
C THR A 201 49.84 9.37 9.58
N SER A 202 49.70 8.15 9.06
CA SER A 202 50.72 7.10 9.07
C SER A 202 51.45 6.96 10.41
N ASN A 203 51.17 5.91 11.17
CA ASN A 203 52.20 5.05 11.76
C ASN A 203 51.67 3.64 12.05
N TYR A 204 52.27 2.69 11.34
CA TYR A 204 52.36 1.27 11.64
C TYR A 204 53.17 1.04 12.93
N LEU A 205 52.70 0.17 13.84
CA LEU A 205 53.30 -1.13 14.22
C LEU A 205 52.70 -1.70 15.53
N PRO A 206 52.70 -3.03 15.70
CA PRO A 206 52.12 -3.75 16.85
C PRO A 206 53.14 -3.94 17.99
N SER A 207 52.64 -4.19 19.20
CA SER A 207 53.45 -4.67 20.34
C SER A 207 52.81 -5.91 20.94
N ASN A 208 53.55 -7.02 20.87
CA ASN A 208 53.30 -8.25 21.61
C ASN A 208 53.36 -7.99 23.12
N HIS A 209 52.51 -8.70 23.87
CA HIS A 209 52.88 -9.29 25.15
C HIS A 209 52.06 -10.56 25.39
#